data_AF-A0A2M8PM95-F1
#
_entry.id   AF-A0A2M8PM95-F1
#
_cell.length_a   1.000
_cell.length_b   1.000
_cell.length_c   1.000
_cell.angle_alpha   90.00
_cell.angle_beta   90.00
_cell.angle_gamma   90.00
#
_symmetry.space_group_name_H-M   'P 1'
#
loop_
_entity.id
_entity.type
_entity.pdbx_description
1 polymer ?
#
loop_
_entity_poly.entity_id
_entity_poly.type
_entity_poly.pdbx_seq_one_letter_code
_entity_poly.pdbx_strand_id
1 'polypeptide(L)'
;GYWDYIYEPDSKSALDALLRRYVESLVYHAVVENKACEHSARMVAMKSATDNAKGIVRELKITYNKARQASITQEIAEICSGAAASA
;
A
#
# COMPACT_ATOMS: atom_id res chain seq x y z
N GLY A 1 -8.03 46.83 -25.84
CA GLY A 1 -7.33 45.91 -24.94
C GLY A 1 -6.07 45.44 -25.62
N TYR A 2 -5.03 46.26 -25.55
CA TYR A 2 -3.70 45.89 -26.06
C TYR A 2 -2.89 45.48 -24.84
N TRP A 3 -2.31 44.29 -24.87
CA TRP A 3 -1.43 43.82 -23.81
C TRP A 3 -0.13 44.63 -23.89
N ASP A 4 0.16 45.39 -22.83
CA ASP A 4 1.26 46.37 -22.78
C ASP A 4 2.55 45.70 -22.26
N TYR A 5 3.02 44.69 -22.98
CA TYR A 5 4.27 44.00 -22.68
C TYR A 5 5.34 44.39 -23.71
N ILE A 6 6.50 44.82 -23.21
CA ILE A 6 7.69 45.03 -24.03
C ILE A 6 8.30 43.65 -24.29
N TYR A 7 8.24 43.19 -25.55
CA TYR A 7 8.84 41.92 -25.97
C TYR A 7 10.26 42.16 -26.43
N GLU A 8 11.20 41.39 -25.88
CA GLU A 8 12.59 41.38 -26.32
C GLU A 8 12.98 39.91 -26.53
N PRO A 9 13.45 39.47 -27.72
CA PRO A 9 13.85 40.26 -28.90
C PRO A 9 12.70 40.65 -29.86
N ASP A 10 11.70 39.79 -30.08
CA ASP A 10 10.47 40.09 -30.81
C ASP A 10 9.33 39.19 -30.30
N SER A 11 8.07 39.61 -30.47
CA SER A 11 6.92 38.90 -29.91
C SER A 11 6.75 37.48 -30.45
N LYS A 12 7.13 37.22 -31.71
CA LYS A 12 7.01 35.91 -32.33
C LYS A 12 8.07 34.95 -31.79
N SER A 13 9.32 35.39 -31.70
CA SER A 13 10.41 34.58 -31.13
C SER A 13 10.20 34.29 -29.65
N ALA A 14 9.73 35.28 -28.88
CA ALA A 14 9.40 35.10 -27.47
C ALA A 14 8.25 34.08 -27.28
N LEU A 15 7.21 34.16 -28.11
CA LEU A 15 6.07 33.24 -28.07
C LEU A 15 6.47 31.81 -28.47
N ASP A 16 7.30 31.64 -29.49
CA ASP A 16 7.76 30.32 -29.94
C ASP A 16 8.59 29.62 -28.85
N ALA A 17 9.49 30.36 -28.20
CA ALA A 17 10.24 29.86 -27.05
C ALA A 17 9.32 29.50 -25.87
N LEU A 18 8.33 30.34 -25.56
CA LEU A 18 7.39 30.12 -24.48
C LEU A 18 6.50 28.90 -24.73
N LEU A 19 5.98 28.73 -25.95
CA LEU A 19 5.18 27.57 -26.32
C LEU A 19 5.96 26.27 -26.16
N ARG A 20 7.24 26.26 -26.56
CA ARG A 20 8.10 25.09 -26.36
C ARG A 20 8.27 24.75 -24.88
N ARG A 21 8.56 25.76 -24.03
CA ARG A 21 8.68 25.57 -22.57
C ARG A 21 7.36 25.19 -21.92
N TYR A 22 6.25 25.67 -22.45
CA TYR A 22 4.91 25.31 -21.97
C TYR A 22 4.62 23.83 -22.21
N VAL A 23 4.90 23.32 -23.41
CA VAL A 23 4.76 21.88 -23.72
C VAL A 23 5.69 21.04 -22.84
N GLU A 24 6.95 21.44 -22.66
CA GLU A 24 7.89 20.75 -21.77
C GLU A 24 7.37 20.72 -20.31
N SER A 25 6.82 21.83 -19.82
CA SER A 25 6.24 21.94 -18.49
C SER A 25 5.01 21.04 -18.31
N LEU A 26 4.12 20.98 -19.31
CA LEU A 26 2.95 20.10 -19.30
C LEU A 26 3.35 18.62 -19.20
N VAL A 27 4.34 18.21 -20.00
CA VAL A 27 4.85 16.82 -19.96
C VAL A 27 5.50 16.54 -18.61
N TYR A 28 6.30 17.46 -18.09
CA TYR A 28 6.92 17.31 -16.78
C TYR A 28 5.87 17.17 -15.67
N HIS A 29 4.84 18.03 -15.67
CA HIS A 29 3.75 17.96 -14.71
C HIS A 29 3.02 16.62 -14.76
N ALA A 30 2.69 16.13 -15.97
CA ALA A 30 2.03 14.84 -16.16
C ALA A 30 2.86 13.67 -15.59
N VAL A 31 4.19 13.70 -15.75
CA VAL A 31 5.08 12.66 -15.20
C VAL A 31 5.12 12.72 -13.67
N VAL A 32 5.22 13.92 -13.08
CA VAL A 32 5.23 14.10 -11.62
C VAL A 32 3.90 13.63 -11.01
N GLU A 33 2.78 14.01 -11.64
CA GLU A 33 1.45 13.59 -11.22
C GLU A 33 1.28 12.06 -11.33
N ASN A 34 1.76 11.45 -12.42
CA ASN A 34 1.75 9.99 -12.59
C ASN A 34 2.53 9.30 -11.45
N LYS A 35 3.69 9.83 -11.03
CA LYS A 35 4.46 9.30 -9.90
C LYS A 35 3.73 9.42 -8.58
N ALA A 36 3.02 10.52 -8.34
CA ALA A 36 2.18 10.66 -7.15
C ALA A 36 1.03 9.64 -7.16
N CYS A 37 0.35 9.47 -8.30
CA CYS A 37 -0.70 8.46 -8.46
C CYS A 37 -0.16 7.03 -8.26
N GLU A 38 1.00 6.71 -8.81
CA GLU A 38 1.67 5.41 -8.63
C GLU A 38 1.92 5.13 -7.15
N HIS A 39 2.45 6.12 -6.41
CA HIS A 39 2.70 5.99 -4.99
C HIS A 39 1.41 5.78 -4.20
N SER A 40 0.36 6.55 -4.50
CA SER A 40 -0.96 6.40 -3.88
C SER A 40 -1.55 5.01 -4.13
N ALA A 41 -1.55 4.55 -5.38
CA ALA A 41 -2.04 3.22 -5.75
C ALA A 41 -1.25 2.12 -5.03
N ARG A 42 0.08 2.26 -4.92
CA ARG A 42 0.93 1.33 -4.18
C ARG A 42 0.58 1.29 -2.69
N MET A 43 0.36 2.45 -2.06
CA MET A 43 -0.05 2.52 -0.65
C MET A 43 -1.38 1.82 -0.41
N VAL A 44 -2.37 2.02 -1.29
CA VAL A 44 -3.68 1.35 -1.20
C VAL A 44 -3.53 -0.16 -1.34
N ALA A 45 -2.77 -0.63 -2.35
CA ALA A 45 -2.52 -2.06 -2.55
C ALA A 45 -1.83 -2.70 -1.33
N MET A 46 -0.83 -2.03 -0.76
CA MET A 46 -0.11 -2.51 0.42
C MET A 46 -0.97 -2.49 1.69
N LYS A 47 -1.88 -1.51 1.82
CA LYS A 47 -2.88 -1.50 2.90
C LYS A 47 -3.78 -2.72 2.81
N SER A 48 -4.33 -3.01 1.63
CA SER A 48 -5.13 -4.22 1.40
C SER A 48 -4.36 -5.51 1.70
N ALA A 49 -3.09 -5.60 1.27
CA ALA A 49 -2.23 -6.74 1.60
C ALA A 49 -2.02 -6.88 3.10
N THR A 50 -1.80 -5.78 3.82
CA THR A 50 -1.64 -5.75 5.28
C THR A 50 -2.91 -6.20 6.00
N ASP A 51 -4.08 -5.73 5.55
CA ASP A 51 -5.35 -6.10 6.16
C ASP A 51 -5.69 -7.58 5.92
N ASN A 52 -5.38 -8.11 4.73
CA ASN A 52 -5.48 -9.54 4.43
C ASN A 52 -4.55 -10.37 5.33
N ALA A 53 -3.30 -9.95 5.49
CA ALA A 53 -2.33 -10.63 6.37
C ALA A 53 -2.81 -10.65 7.83
N LYS A 54 -3.41 -9.55 8.33
CA LYS A 54 -4.02 -9.52 9.67
C LYS A 54 -5.17 -10.51 9.81
N GLY A 55 -5.97 -10.69 8.77
CA GLY A 55 -7.02 -11.72 8.71
C GLY A 55 -6.44 -13.12 8.91
N ILE A 56 -5.41 -13.47 8.14
CA ILE A 56 -4.72 -14.76 8.23
C ILE A 56 -4.11 -14.98 9.62
N VAL A 57 -3.44 -13.97 10.19
CA VAL A 57 -2.86 -14.04 11.54
C VAL A 57 -3.93 -14.32 12.59
N ARG A 58 -5.10 -13.67 12.48
CA ARG A 58 -6.22 -13.92 13.41
C ARG A 58 -6.71 -15.36 13.31
N GLU A 59 -6.87 -15.89 12.10
CA GLU A 59 -7.30 -17.26 11.87
C GLU A 59 -6.30 -18.27 12.43
N LEU A 60 -5.02 -18.11 12.10
CA LEU A 60 -3.94 -18.95 12.63
C LEU A 60 -3.89 -18.93 14.16
N LYS A 61 -4.14 -17.78 14.79
CA LYS A 61 -4.18 -17.66 16.25
C LYS A 61 -5.35 -18.44 16.87
N ILE A 62 -6.51 -18.45 16.21
CA ILE A 62 -7.66 -19.26 16.65
C ILE A 62 -7.32 -20.74 16.54
N THR A 63 -6.77 -21.17 15.40
CA THR A 63 -6.35 -22.57 15.18
C THR A 63 -5.29 -23.01 16.19
N TYR A 64 -4.30 -22.17 16.46
CA TYR A 64 -3.27 -22.42 17.47
C TYR A 64 -3.88 -22.63 18.86
N ASN A 65 -4.79 -21.75 19.29
CA ASN A 65 -5.43 -21.88 20.61
C ASN A 65 -6.29 -23.15 20.72
N LYS A 66 -7.00 -23.52 19.64
CA LYS A 66 -7.77 -24.78 19.59
C LYS A 66 -6.85 -25.99 19.70
N ALA A 67 -5.77 -26.04 18.92
CA ALA A 67 -4.78 -27.11 18.99
C ALA A 67 -4.14 -27.22 20.38
N ARG A 68 -3.80 -26.09 20.99
CA ARG A 68 -3.27 -26.03 22.36
C ARG A 68 -4.26 -26.59 23.38
N GLN A 69 -5.53 -26.21 23.30
CA GLN A 69 -6.57 -26.74 24.20
C GLN A 69 -6.77 -28.25 24.02
N ALA A 70 -6.78 -28.73 22.77
CA ALA A 70 -6.86 -30.16 22.48
C ALA A 70 -5.68 -30.95 23.08
N SER A 71 -4.44 -30.42 22.94
CA SER A 71 -3.24 -31.03 23.53
C SER A 71 -3.35 -31.12 25.06
N ILE A 72 -3.76 -30.04 25.74
CA ILE A 72 -3.93 -30.04 27.20
C ILE A 72 -4.96 -31.09 27.63
N THR A 73 -6.11 -31.14 26.95
CA THR A 73 -7.15 -32.14 27.25
C THR A 73 -6.65 -33.56 27.05
N GLN A 74 -5.87 -33.80 26.00
CA GLN A 74 -5.27 -35.10 25.72
C GLN A 74 -4.26 -35.50 26.80
N GLU A 75 -3.34 -34.60 27.17
CA GLU A 75 -2.38 -34.84 28.26
C GLU A 75 -3.08 -35.17 29.58
N ILE A 76 -4.15 -34.44 29.92
CA ILE A 76 -4.94 -34.72 31.14
C ILE A 76 -5.62 -36.09 31.04
N ALA A 77 -6.21 -36.44 29.90
CA ALA A 77 -6.84 -37.73 29.69
C ALA A 77 -5.82 -38.88 29.85
N GLU A 78 -4.63 -38.73 29.29
CA GLU A 78 -3.53 -39.69 29.42
C GLU A 78 -3.08 -39.86 30.87
N ILE A 79 -2.95 -38.77 31.64
CA ILE A 79 -2.62 -38.80 33.08
C ILE A 79 -3.71 -39.55 33.87
N CYS A 80 -4.99 -39.24 33.64
CA CYS A 80 -6.09 -39.90 34.33
C CYS A 80 -6.18 -41.40 34.00
N SER A 81 -6.03 -41.77 32.74
CA SER A 81 -6.00 -43.18 32.32
C SER A 81 -4.82 -43.94 32.90
N GLY A 82 -3.63 -43.32 32.93
CA GLY A 82 -2.45 -43.89 33.56
C GLY A 82 -2.64 -44.13 35.06
N ALA A 83 -3.18 -43.14 35.78
CA ALA A 83 -3.46 -43.25 37.21
C ALA A 83 -4.49 -44.35 37.53
N ALA A 84 -5.56 -44.46 36.74
CA ALA A 84 -6.59 -45.48 36.90
C ALA A 84 -6.11 -46.90 36.55
N ALA A 85 -5.11 -47.04 35.67
CA ALA A 85 -4.52 -48.35 35.34
C ALA A 85 -3.54 -48.85 36.42
N SER A 86 -3.04 -47.96 37.27
CA SER A 86 -2.12 -48.28 38.37
C SER A 86 -2.78 -48.47 39.74
N ALA A 87 -4.11 -48.30 39.82
CA ALA A 87 -4.94 -48.60 41.00
C ALA A 87 -5.69 -49.93 40.81
#